data_AF-A0A5C5ZQM6-F1
#
_entry.id   AF-A0A5C5ZQM6-F1
#
_cell.length_a   1.000
_cell.length_b   1.000
_cell.length_c   1.000
_cell.angle_alpha   90.00
_cell.angle_beta   90.00
_cell.angle_gamma   90.00
#
_symmetry.space_group_name_H-M   'P 1'
#
loop_
_entity.id
_entity.type
_entity.pdbx_description
1 polymer ?
#
loop_
_entity_poly.entity_id
_entity_poly.type
_entity_poly.pdbx_seq_one_letter_code
_entity_poly.pdbx_strand_id
1 'polypeptide(L)'
;MSRSTNFLSLVFLGGLAVTFAFAPAVTTASAQDQPGTRRGMGFGGGGGPGHGRGMGGPQGRGMMQRSAAEEHVDRQSEVTYPAIAGYGGVVRLPNADQQPRASTKLLVDLTSGGDADRLNPGLEKVAKYLNIYAGGGARPVDVKVAVVFHGEATLAVLNEDAYAAKFETNGNPNLNLLRQLDESGVDLYVCGQSLISKGSSTNDVAGFVKTAVSALTAVVNLQTDGFAYVPIAQASPAPSPQSQPSKAEKNRDLAQEGHGHGPGPGMGRGRMATQGHGSAPGMQSDMSTLHAMFADRHKIKRTVKMLPDGAVAVTESDDEMIAAMLKEHVPAMEDRVLGNKPLPPMTFHPVFVGLIQHADDYTLTHEETDKGVKVTYHSDNPYVIMLVQEHAKLVSRFIKNGMEEIHTPYELPEVSNKVDPNDR
;
A
#
# COMPACT_ATOMS: atom_id res chain seq x y z
N MET A 1 -41.34 23.43 26.51
CA MET A 1 -42.41 22.49 26.08
C MET A 1 -41.75 21.37 25.28
N SER A 2 -40.99 20.47 25.92
CA SER A 2 -41.39 19.10 26.30
C SER A 2 -42.35 18.41 25.32
N ARG A 3 -41.85 17.42 24.58
CA ARG A 3 -42.59 16.19 24.27
C ARG A 3 -41.63 15.00 24.33
N SER A 4 -41.66 14.36 25.49
CA SER A 4 -41.30 12.98 25.74
C SER A 4 -42.40 12.05 25.20
N THR A 5 -42.01 10.88 24.69
CA THR A 5 -42.88 9.70 24.68
C THR A 5 -42.02 8.45 24.84
N ASN A 6 -42.05 7.92 26.06
CA ASN A 6 -41.70 6.55 26.40
C ASN A 6 -42.85 5.63 25.94
N PHE A 7 -42.52 4.43 25.46
CA PHE A 7 -43.42 3.28 25.61
C PHE A 7 -42.60 2.05 26.00
N LEU A 8 -42.94 1.55 27.19
CA LEU A 8 -42.47 0.33 27.83
C LEU A 8 -43.69 -0.59 27.89
N SER A 9 -43.56 -1.88 27.52
CA SER A 9 -44.26 -3.00 28.18
C SER A 9 -43.90 -4.38 27.60
N LEU A 10 -43.46 -5.24 28.53
CA LEU A 10 -43.73 -6.68 28.73
C LEU A 10 -43.46 -7.66 27.57
N VAL A 11 -42.47 -8.57 27.65
CA VAL A 11 -42.33 -9.78 28.51
C VAL A 11 -43.45 -10.81 28.33
N PHE A 12 -43.13 -11.93 27.67
CA PHE A 12 -43.52 -13.27 28.11
C PHE A 12 -42.54 -14.36 27.61
N LEU A 13 -42.46 -15.40 28.45
CA LEU A 13 -41.54 -16.55 28.49
C LEU A 13 -41.69 -17.56 27.35
N GLY A 14 -40.57 -18.23 27.05
CA GLY A 14 -40.49 -19.56 26.43
C GLY A 14 -39.11 -19.73 25.77
N GLY A 15 -38.12 -20.44 26.30
CA GLY A 15 -38.18 -21.68 27.06
C GLY A 15 -37.86 -22.86 26.15
N LEU A 16 -36.66 -22.90 25.54
CA LEU A 16 -36.11 -24.14 24.97
C LEU A 16 -34.59 -24.17 25.17
N ALA A 17 -34.17 -24.97 26.15
CA ALA A 17 -32.78 -25.31 26.38
C ALA A 17 -32.33 -26.31 25.31
N VAL A 18 -31.29 -25.97 24.56
CA VAL A 18 -30.52 -26.93 23.75
C VAL A 18 -29.14 -27.03 24.38
N THR A 19 -28.95 -28.09 25.15
CA THR A 19 -27.67 -28.53 25.70
C THR A 19 -26.84 -29.15 24.58
N PHE A 20 -25.76 -28.49 24.18
CA PHE A 20 -24.67 -29.15 23.45
C PHE A 20 -23.58 -29.53 24.45
N ALA A 21 -23.48 -30.84 24.72
CA ALA A 21 -22.41 -31.43 25.50
C ALA A 21 -21.11 -31.42 24.69
N PHE A 22 -20.11 -30.71 25.20
CA PHE A 22 -18.70 -30.89 24.83
C PHE A 22 -18.18 -32.16 25.50
N ALA A 23 -17.66 -33.10 24.70
CA ALA A 23 -16.84 -34.21 25.18
C ALA A 23 -15.41 -34.04 24.63
N PRO A 24 -14.36 -34.04 25.46
CA PRO A 24 -12.98 -34.07 25.00
C PRO A 24 -12.55 -35.53 24.84
N ALA A 25 -12.08 -35.92 23.65
CA ALA A 25 -11.32 -37.15 23.47
C ALA A 25 -9.84 -36.78 23.34
N VAL A 26 -9.16 -36.78 24.49
CA VAL A 26 -7.69 -36.83 24.57
C VAL A 26 -7.31 -38.30 24.56
N THR A 27 -6.64 -38.76 23.51
CA THR A 27 -5.95 -40.05 23.53
C THR A 27 -4.48 -39.78 23.84
N THR A 28 -4.09 -40.09 25.07
CA THR A 28 -2.70 -40.23 25.48
C THR A 28 -2.18 -41.60 25.03
N ALA A 29 -1.10 -41.61 24.25
CA ALA A 29 -0.23 -42.77 24.13
C ALA A 29 1.19 -42.32 24.48
N SER A 30 1.51 -42.46 25.76
CA SER A 30 2.85 -42.38 26.32
C SER A 30 3.56 -43.72 26.16
N ALA A 31 4.72 -43.72 25.52
CA ALA A 31 5.77 -44.69 25.80
C ALA A 31 7.12 -43.96 25.70
N GLN A 32 7.54 -43.41 26.84
CA GLN A 32 8.94 -43.16 27.13
C GLN A 32 9.56 -44.50 27.51
N ASP A 33 10.69 -44.86 26.91
CA ASP A 33 11.70 -45.63 27.62
C ASP A 33 13.08 -44.99 27.38
N GLN A 34 13.85 -44.96 28.45
CA GLN A 34 15.00 -44.10 28.70
C GLN A 34 16.35 -44.86 28.49
N PRO A 35 17.52 -44.21 28.67
CA PRO A 35 18.78 -44.57 28.01
C PRO A 35 19.76 -45.41 28.86
N GLY A 36 20.74 -45.99 28.17
CA GLY A 36 21.97 -46.61 28.70
C GLY A 36 22.52 -47.59 27.65
N THR A 37 23.80 -47.77 27.35
CA THR A 37 25.03 -47.57 28.11
C THR A 37 26.22 -47.66 27.12
N ARG A 38 27.32 -46.98 27.43
CA ARG A 38 28.64 -47.06 26.74
C ARG A 38 29.25 -48.47 26.71
N ARG A 39 29.97 -48.79 25.62
CA ARG A 39 31.31 -49.47 25.50
C ARG A 39 31.36 -50.14 24.10
N GLY A 40 32.43 -50.14 23.32
CA GLY A 40 33.81 -49.74 23.53
C GLY A 40 34.60 -49.80 22.20
N MET A 41 35.85 -49.34 22.27
CA MET A 41 36.87 -49.35 21.21
C MET A 41 37.07 -50.71 20.53
N GLY A 42 37.52 -50.68 19.28
CA GLY A 42 38.11 -51.82 18.58
C GLY A 42 38.76 -51.44 17.25
N PHE A 43 40.00 -50.94 17.32
CA PHE A 43 40.96 -50.88 16.22
C PHE A 43 41.40 -52.29 15.80
N GLY A 44 41.72 -52.48 14.52
CA GLY A 44 42.46 -53.62 13.97
C GLY A 44 41.79 -54.14 12.69
N GLY A 45 42.40 -54.22 11.52
CA GLY A 45 43.82 -54.33 11.18
C GLY A 45 44.06 -55.68 10.49
N GLY A 46 44.48 -55.64 9.22
CA GLY A 46 44.90 -56.79 8.40
C GLY A 46 44.13 -56.86 7.08
N GLY A 47 44.72 -56.79 5.88
CA GLY A 47 46.10 -57.06 5.45
C GLY A 47 46.07 -58.13 4.35
N GLY A 48 45.87 -57.77 3.08
CA GLY A 48 46.87 -57.93 2.00
C GLY A 48 46.56 -59.17 1.12
N PRO A 49 47.35 -59.50 0.07
CA PRO A 49 48.25 -58.70 -0.79
C PRO A 49 47.77 -58.76 -2.29
N GLY A 50 48.35 -58.19 -3.34
CA GLY A 50 49.66 -57.64 -3.66
C GLY A 50 49.81 -57.51 -5.20
N HIS A 51 50.98 -57.02 -5.63
CA HIS A 51 51.51 -56.73 -6.99
C HIS A 51 51.22 -55.30 -7.45
N GLY A 52 52.18 -54.38 -7.63
CA GLY A 52 53.64 -54.46 -7.81
C GLY A 52 54.01 -53.45 -8.92
N ARG A 53 54.43 -52.22 -8.55
CA ARG A 53 55.80 -51.65 -8.66
C ARG A 53 56.22 -51.09 -10.03
N GLY A 54 56.68 -49.83 -9.99
CA GLY A 54 57.57 -49.15 -10.95
C GLY A 54 57.38 -47.62 -10.89
N MET A 55 57.98 -46.89 -9.94
CA MET A 55 59.31 -46.21 -10.00
C MET A 55 59.47 -45.30 -11.25
N GLY A 56 59.77 -44.00 -11.22
CA GLY A 56 60.05 -43.04 -10.15
C GLY A 56 60.54 -41.66 -10.71
N GLY A 57 60.22 -40.56 -10.00
CA GLY A 57 60.93 -39.26 -9.91
C GLY A 57 60.93 -38.26 -11.10
N PRO A 58 61.27 -36.96 -10.89
CA PRO A 58 61.03 -36.09 -9.72
C PRO A 58 60.49 -34.66 -10.06
N GLN A 59 59.98 -33.97 -9.02
CA GLN A 59 60.02 -32.52 -8.76
C GLN A 59 59.42 -31.50 -9.77
N GLY A 60 58.26 -30.96 -9.39
CA GLY A 60 58.07 -29.54 -9.06
C GLY A 60 58.26 -28.47 -10.14
N ARG A 61 57.15 -27.90 -10.61
CA ARG A 61 56.94 -26.46 -10.83
C ARG A 61 55.47 -26.21 -11.10
N GLY A 62 54.86 -25.32 -10.32
CA GLY A 62 53.50 -24.85 -10.58
C GLY A 62 53.42 -24.14 -11.92
N MET A 63 52.27 -24.25 -12.58
CA MET A 63 51.73 -23.24 -13.48
C MET A 63 50.27 -23.59 -13.79
N MET A 64 49.39 -22.74 -13.28
CA MET A 64 48.19 -22.21 -13.92
C MET A 64 47.18 -23.22 -14.48
N GLN A 65 46.02 -23.21 -13.80
CA GLN A 65 44.70 -23.44 -14.37
C GLN A 65 44.67 -23.04 -15.85
N ARG A 66 44.52 -24.04 -16.73
CA ARG A 66 43.78 -23.81 -17.97
C ARG A 66 42.32 -24.00 -17.62
N SER A 67 41.72 -22.89 -17.21
CA SER A 67 40.27 -22.71 -17.31
C SER A 67 39.84 -23.20 -18.69
N ALA A 68 38.90 -24.13 -18.72
CA ALA A 68 38.05 -24.26 -19.88
C ALA A 68 37.49 -22.86 -20.10
N ALA A 69 37.87 -22.24 -21.22
CA ALA A 69 37.31 -20.98 -21.64
C ALA A 69 35.80 -21.21 -21.75
N GLU A 70 35.07 -20.76 -20.75
CA GLU A 70 33.65 -20.46 -20.91
C GLU A 70 33.58 -19.43 -22.02
N GLU A 71 33.20 -19.93 -23.18
CA GLU A 71 32.85 -19.16 -24.34
C GLU A 71 31.70 -18.24 -23.91
N HIS A 72 32.04 -17.00 -23.54
CA HIS A 72 31.08 -15.92 -23.39
C HIS A 72 30.48 -15.63 -24.77
N VAL A 73 29.54 -16.48 -25.19
CA VAL A 73 28.65 -16.17 -26.29
C VAL A 73 27.69 -15.12 -25.77
N ASP A 74 27.96 -13.87 -26.11
CA ASP A 74 27.02 -12.77 -26.05
C ASP A 74 25.85 -13.09 -27.00
N ARG A 75 24.95 -13.98 -26.57
CA ARG A 75 23.63 -14.10 -27.20
C ARG A 75 22.82 -12.97 -26.64
N GLN A 76 22.64 -11.91 -27.43
CA GLN A 76 21.54 -10.98 -27.24
C GLN A 76 20.28 -11.81 -26.96
N SER A 77 19.72 -11.61 -25.78
CA SER A 77 18.64 -12.44 -25.28
C SER A 77 17.38 -12.10 -26.08
N GLU A 78 17.01 -12.96 -27.02
CA GLU A 78 15.87 -12.73 -27.91
C GLU A 78 14.58 -12.58 -27.09
N VAL A 79 13.89 -11.46 -27.30
CA VAL A 79 12.59 -11.18 -26.68
C VAL A 79 11.51 -11.91 -27.47
N THR A 80 10.70 -12.69 -26.79
CA THR A 80 9.64 -13.52 -27.38
C THR A 80 8.28 -13.27 -26.73
N TYR A 81 7.21 -13.70 -27.41
CA TYR A 81 5.80 -13.48 -27.05
C TYR A 81 4.99 -14.78 -27.14
N PRO A 82 5.29 -15.77 -26.29
CA PRO A 82 4.81 -17.15 -26.47
C PRO A 82 3.30 -17.36 -26.26
N ALA A 83 2.62 -16.53 -25.47
CA ALA A 83 1.18 -16.64 -25.20
C ALA A 83 0.40 -15.40 -25.68
N ILE A 84 0.89 -14.20 -25.38
CA ILE A 84 0.23 -12.94 -25.74
C ILE A 84 1.06 -12.24 -26.81
N ALA A 85 0.55 -12.21 -28.03
CA ALA A 85 1.28 -11.73 -29.20
C ALA A 85 1.46 -10.21 -29.16
N GLY A 86 2.71 -9.75 -29.29
CA GLY A 86 3.05 -8.32 -29.36
C GLY A 86 3.05 -7.57 -28.03
N TYR A 87 2.66 -8.21 -26.92
CA TYR A 87 2.61 -7.59 -25.59
C TYR A 87 3.36 -8.40 -24.54
N GLY A 88 4.06 -7.72 -23.62
CA GLY A 88 4.69 -8.35 -22.47
C GLY A 88 5.86 -9.26 -22.82
N GLY A 89 6.81 -8.76 -23.61
CA GLY A 89 7.95 -9.54 -24.08
C GLY A 89 8.78 -10.17 -22.96
N VAL A 90 9.25 -11.40 -23.19
CA VAL A 90 10.06 -12.17 -22.23
C VAL A 90 11.33 -12.71 -22.86
N VAL A 91 12.34 -12.87 -22.01
CA VAL A 91 13.59 -13.58 -22.32
C VAL A 91 13.54 -14.94 -21.67
N ARG A 92 13.96 -15.98 -22.39
CA ARG A 92 14.00 -17.34 -21.86
C ARG A 92 15.19 -17.55 -20.92
N LEU A 93 14.93 -17.98 -19.69
CA LEU A 93 15.89 -18.21 -18.62
C LEU A 93 15.77 -19.64 -18.08
N PRO A 94 16.30 -20.65 -18.82
CA PRO A 94 16.06 -22.05 -18.49
C PRO A 94 16.79 -22.54 -17.23
N ASN A 95 17.80 -21.80 -16.77
CA ASN A 95 18.64 -22.17 -15.62
C ASN A 95 18.45 -21.23 -14.42
N ALA A 96 17.39 -20.41 -14.40
CA ALA A 96 17.10 -19.54 -13.25
C ALA A 96 16.67 -20.36 -12.03
N ASP A 97 17.10 -19.94 -10.83
CA ASP A 97 16.82 -20.63 -9.56
C ASP A 97 15.32 -20.73 -9.23
N GLN A 98 14.53 -19.75 -9.67
CA GLN A 98 13.07 -19.72 -9.49
C GLN A 98 12.39 -19.88 -10.85
N GLN A 99 11.92 -21.10 -11.11
CA GLN A 99 11.18 -21.45 -12.32
C GLN A 99 9.66 -21.32 -12.10
N PRO A 100 8.87 -21.00 -13.14
CA PRO A 100 7.41 -21.08 -13.09
C PRO A 100 6.94 -22.47 -12.63
N ARG A 101 5.96 -22.51 -11.73
CA ARG A 101 5.39 -23.76 -11.19
C ARG A 101 4.08 -24.09 -11.88
N ALA A 102 3.90 -25.35 -12.26
CA ALA A 102 2.64 -25.84 -12.79
C ALA A 102 1.52 -25.72 -11.75
N SER A 103 0.27 -25.57 -12.21
CA SER A 103 -0.93 -25.42 -11.37
C SER A 103 -0.91 -24.17 -10.48
N THR A 104 -0.08 -23.18 -10.78
CA THR A 104 -0.11 -21.90 -10.07
C THR A 104 -1.41 -21.17 -10.38
N LYS A 105 -2.02 -20.56 -9.35
CA LYS A 105 -3.14 -19.65 -9.48
C LYS A 105 -2.67 -18.24 -9.11
N LEU A 106 -2.74 -17.29 -10.03
CA LEU A 106 -2.31 -15.90 -9.82
C LEU A 106 -3.50 -14.96 -9.82
N LEU A 107 -3.68 -14.24 -8.72
CA LEU A 107 -4.57 -13.10 -8.63
C LEU A 107 -3.72 -11.84 -8.82
N VAL A 108 -3.93 -11.14 -9.92
CA VAL A 108 -3.28 -9.87 -10.19
C VAL A 108 -4.24 -8.74 -9.83
N ASP A 109 -3.86 -7.92 -8.85
CA ASP A 109 -4.63 -6.75 -8.44
C ASP A 109 -4.12 -5.49 -9.16
N LEU A 110 -4.86 -5.05 -10.19
CA LEU A 110 -4.49 -3.94 -11.05
C LEU A 110 -5.16 -2.66 -10.56
N THR A 111 -4.36 -1.77 -9.99
CA THR A 111 -4.84 -0.48 -9.44
C THR A 111 -4.39 0.74 -10.24
N SER A 112 -3.29 0.59 -10.98
CA SER A 112 -2.70 1.66 -11.77
C SER A 112 -3.48 1.97 -13.04
N GLY A 113 -3.79 3.26 -13.25
CA GLY A 113 -4.24 3.78 -14.53
C GLY A 113 -3.09 3.97 -15.54
N GLY A 114 -3.39 4.63 -16.63
CA GLY A 114 -2.44 5.08 -17.65
C GLY A 114 -3.02 6.26 -18.42
N ASP A 115 -2.22 6.82 -19.34
CA ASP A 115 -2.69 7.87 -20.25
C ASP A 115 -3.85 7.33 -21.10
N ALA A 116 -4.89 8.12 -21.30
CA ALA A 116 -6.13 7.63 -21.91
C ALA A 116 -5.97 7.24 -23.39
N ASP A 117 -5.00 7.81 -24.10
CA ASP A 117 -4.66 7.53 -25.49
C ASP A 117 -3.61 6.43 -25.64
N ARG A 118 -3.18 5.81 -24.54
CA ARG A 118 -2.13 4.77 -24.53
C ARG A 118 -2.56 3.52 -23.80
N LEU A 119 -1.87 2.43 -24.11
CA LEU A 119 -2.03 1.17 -23.39
C LEU A 119 -1.69 1.36 -21.91
N ASN A 120 -2.54 0.86 -21.03
CA ASN A 120 -2.26 0.83 -19.60
C ASN A 120 -1.02 -0.04 -19.34
N PRO A 121 0.07 0.50 -18.77
CA PRO A 121 1.31 -0.23 -18.55
C PRO A 121 1.16 -1.40 -17.56
N GLY A 122 0.11 -1.38 -16.73
CA GLY A 122 -0.25 -2.52 -15.89
C GLY A 122 -0.71 -3.73 -16.71
N LEU A 123 -1.44 -3.53 -17.81
CA LEU A 123 -1.85 -4.62 -18.69
C LEU A 123 -0.66 -5.26 -19.42
N GLU A 124 0.31 -4.45 -19.83
CA GLU A 124 1.58 -4.93 -20.42
C GLU A 124 2.32 -5.87 -19.46
N LYS A 125 2.28 -5.58 -18.14
CA LYS A 125 2.84 -6.46 -17.11
C LYS A 125 2.06 -7.76 -16.96
N VAL A 126 0.72 -7.71 -17.02
CA VAL A 126 -0.12 -8.92 -16.99
C VAL A 126 0.23 -9.84 -18.17
N ALA A 127 0.34 -9.28 -19.38
CA ALA A 127 0.76 -10.01 -20.57
C ALA A 127 2.12 -10.68 -20.37
N LYS A 128 3.07 -9.94 -19.76
CA LYS A 128 4.40 -10.46 -19.43
C LYS A 128 4.34 -11.63 -18.46
N TYR A 129 3.44 -11.61 -17.47
CA TYR A 129 3.28 -12.73 -16.55
C TYR A 129 2.82 -14.00 -17.27
N LEU A 130 1.84 -13.91 -18.18
CA LEU A 130 1.43 -15.06 -18.98
C LEU A 130 2.58 -15.58 -19.85
N ASN A 131 3.31 -14.68 -20.51
CA ASN A 131 4.45 -15.05 -21.33
C ASN A 131 5.60 -15.71 -20.53
N ILE A 132 5.82 -15.31 -19.28
CA ILE A 132 6.80 -15.95 -18.38
C ILE A 132 6.46 -17.42 -18.18
N TYR A 133 5.18 -17.73 -17.91
CA TYR A 133 4.72 -19.12 -17.72
C TYR A 133 4.73 -19.93 -19.02
N ALA A 134 4.39 -19.30 -20.14
CA ALA A 134 4.31 -19.95 -21.44
C ALA A 134 5.68 -20.22 -22.10
N GLY A 135 6.73 -19.44 -21.80
CA GLY A 135 8.04 -19.64 -22.44
C GLY A 135 9.24 -18.97 -21.79
N GLY A 136 9.07 -18.23 -20.70
CA GLY A 136 10.17 -17.56 -20.00
C GLY A 136 11.07 -18.52 -19.20
N GLY A 137 10.56 -19.68 -18.79
CA GLY A 137 11.30 -20.65 -17.98
C GLY A 137 12.03 -21.75 -18.76
N ALA A 138 12.46 -22.77 -18.02
CA ALA A 138 13.06 -24.00 -18.54
C ALA A 138 12.13 -24.71 -19.53
N ARG A 139 10.84 -24.72 -19.20
CA ARG A 139 9.76 -25.39 -19.93
C ARG A 139 8.46 -24.60 -19.72
N PRO A 140 7.55 -24.57 -20.71
CA PRO A 140 6.21 -24.03 -20.53
C PRO A 140 5.46 -24.76 -19.41
N VAL A 141 4.70 -24.02 -18.60
CA VAL A 141 3.80 -24.60 -17.60
C VAL A 141 2.51 -23.80 -17.51
N ASP A 142 1.40 -24.49 -17.25
CA ASP A 142 0.09 -23.85 -17.15
C ASP A 142 -0.06 -23.03 -15.87
N VAL A 143 -0.80 -21.93 -15.99
CA VAL A 143 -1.17 -21.00 -14.91
C VAL A 143 -2.63 -20.60 -15.05
N LYS A 144 -3.35 -20.54 -13.94
CA LYS A 144 -4.66 -19.90 -13.90
C LYS A 144 -4.50 -18.47 -13.42
N VAL A 145 -4.90 -17.51 -14.24
CA VAL A 145 -4.77 -16.08 -13.91
C VAL A 145 -6.15 -15.45 -13.78
N ALA A 146 -6.33 -14.65 -12.74
CA ALA A 146 -7.46 -13.73 -12.60
C ALA A 146 -6.91 -12.32 -12.38
N VAL A 147 -7.51 -11.33 -13.04
CA VAL A 147 -7.14 -9.90 -12.90
C VAL A 147 -8.32 -9.16 -12.31
N VAL A 148 -8.07 -8.40 -11.24
CA VAL A 148 -9.07 -7.52 -10.63
C VAL A 148 -8.70 -6.07 -10.90
N PHE A 149 -9.59 -5.33 -11.57
CA PHE A 149 -9.44 -3.93 -11.90
C PHE A 149 -10.15 -3.06 -10.87
N HIS A 150 -9.42 -2.17 -10.22
CA HIS A 150 -9.98 -1.08 -9.42
C HIS A 150 -9.02 0.12 -9.37
N GLY A 151 -9.30 1.10 -8.50
CA GLY A 151 -8.54 2.34 -8.47
C GLY A 151 -8.55 3.03 -9.84
N GLU A 152 -7.40 3.52 -10.28
CA GLU A 152 -7.26 4.20 -11.57
C GLU A 152 -7.32 3.27 -12.78
N ALA A 153 -7.16 1.96 -12.58
CA ALA A 153 -7.33 0.97 -13.65
C ALA A 153 -8.80 0.70 -14.01
N THR A 154 -9.76 1.12 -13.16
CA THR A 154 -11.18 0.74 -13.27
C THR A 154 -11.77 0.99 -14.65
N LEU A 155 -11.46 2.13 -15.28
CA LEU A 155 -12.05 2.49 -16.57
C LEU A 155 -11.27 1.93 -17.77
N ALA A 156 -10.17 1.21 -17.55
CA ALA A 156 -9.43 0.58 -18.64
C ALA A 156 -10.23 -0.54 -19.34
N VAL A 157 -11.26 -1.08 -18.66
CA VAL A 157 -12.07 -2.22 -19.16
C VAL A 157 -13.34 -1.80 -19.91
N LEU A 158 -13.57 -0.51 -20.11
CA LEU A 158 -14.77 -0.05 -20.81
C LEU A 158 -14.78 -0.52 -22.28
N ASN A 159 -15.96 -0.65 -22.86
CA ASN A 159 -16.12 -0.84 -24.29
C ASN A 159 -15.68 0.42 -25.08
N GLU A 160 -15.55 0.30 -26.40
CA GLU A 160 -15.04 1.37 -27.28
C GLU A 160 -15.82 2.67 -27.09
N ASP A 161 -17.15 2.62 -27.18
CA ASP A 161 -18.02 3.80 -27.17
C ASP A 161 -17.96 4.53 -25.82
N ALA A 162 -18.07 3.78 -24.72
CA ALA A 162 -18.02 4.35 -23.38
C ALA A 162 -16.65 4.95 -23.05
N TYR A 163 -15.57 4.31 -23.48
CA TYR A 163 -14.22 4.83 -23.28
C TYR A 163 -13.98 6.11 -24.11
N ALA A 164 -14.32 6.07 -25.40
CA ALA A 164 -14.19 7.21 -26.30
C ALA A 164 -14.98 8.43 -25.79
N ALA A 165 -16.22 8.21 -25.35
CA ALA A 165 -17.04 9.27 -24.77
C ALA A 165 -16.48 9.81 -23.44
N LYS A 166 -15.87 8.96 -22.62
CA LYS A 166 -15.32 9.34 -21.31
C LYS A 166 -14.02 10.14 -21.42
N PHE A 167 -13.16 9.79 -22.37
CA PHE A 167 -11.79 10.30 -22.45
C PHE A 167 -11.50 11.13 -23.71
N GLU A 168 -12.50 11.35 -24.57
CA GLU A 168 -12.37 12.10 -25.83
C GLU A 168 -11.32 11.48 -26.76
N THR A 169 -11.25 10.15 -26.80
CA THR A 169 -10.32 9.37 -27.64
C THR A 169 -11.05 8.68 -28.79
N ASN A 170 -10.28 8.14 -29.75
CA ASN A 170 -10.84 7.39 -30.89
C ASN A 170 -11.32 5.98 -30.53
N GLY A 171 -11.19 5.57 -29.26
CA GLY A 171 -11.47 4.22 -28.79
C GLY A 171 -10.70 3.89 -27.51
N ASN A 172 -10.84 2.65 -27.06
CA ASN A 172 -10.13 2.15 -25.89
C ASN A 172 -8.82 1.44 -26.31
N PRO A 173 -7.63 2.02 -26.04
CA PRO A 173 -6.35 1.43 -26.43
C PRO A 173 -6.05 0.09 -25.72
N ASN A 174 -6.83 -0.26 -24.69
CA ASN A 174 -6.64 -1.47 -23.90
C ASN A 174 -7.37 -2.69 -24.47
N LEU A 175 -8.39 -2.51 -25.33
CA LEU A 175 -9.33 -3.58 -25.68
C LEU A 175 -8.69 -4.73 -26.46
N ASN A 176 -7.71 -4.44 -27.33
CA ASN A 176 -7.01 -5.49 -28.06
C ASN A 176 -6.30 -6.45 -27.08
N LEU A 177 -5.52 -5.91 -26.15
CA LEU A 177 -4.81 -6.72 -25.16
C LEU A 177 -5.77 -7.42 -24.20
N LEU A 178 -6.80 -6.72 -23.70
CA LEU A 178 -7.82 -7.32 -22.83
C LEU A 178 -8.51 -8.53 -23.48
N ARG A 179 -8.79 -8.44 -24.79
CA ARG A 179 -9.36 -9.56 -25.55
C ARG A 179 -8.38 -10.73 -25.68
N GLN A 180 -7.11 -10.47 -25.98
CA GLN A 180 -6.10 -11.54 -26.03
C GLN A 180 -5.92 -12.24 -24.67
N LEU A 181 -6.01 -11.49 -23.57
CA LEU A 181 -5.96 -12.07 -22.22
C LEU A 181 -7.18 -12.97 -21.96
N ASP A 182 -8.39 -12.53 -22.29
CA ASP A 182 -9.61 -13.33 -22.17
C ASP A 182 -9.54 -14.61 -23.03
N GLU A 183 -9.14 -14.49 -24.29
CA GLU A 183 -8.95 -15.62 -25.22
C GLU A 183 -7.88 -16.62 -24.74
N SER A 184 -6.93 -16.15 -23.91
CA SER A 184 -5.91 -16.98 -23.25
C SER A 184 -6.40 -17.62 -21.93
N GLY A 185 -7.67 -17.44 -21.57
CA GLY A 185 -8.29 -18.06 -20.40
C GLY A 185 -8.12 -17.28 -19.08
N VAL A 186 -7.71 -16.01 -19.15
CA VAL A 186 -7.61 -15.11 -17.99
C VAL A 186 -9.01 -14.66 -17.56
N ASP A 187 -9.34 -14.82 -16.28
CA ASP A 187 -10.58 -14.26 -15.74
C ASP A 187 -10.41 -12.77 -15.43
N LEU A 188 -11.17 -11.91 -16.10
CA LEU A 188 -11.12 -10.46 -15.92
C LEU A 188 -12.30 -9.98 -15.07
N TYR A 189 -12.02 -9.29 -13.96
CA TYR A 189 -13.03 -8.75 -13.04
C TYR A 189 -12.84 -7.26 -12.80
N VAL A 190 -13.91 -6.47 -12.83
CA VAL A 190 -13.86 -5.04 -12.48
C VAL A 190 -14.69 -4.75 -11.24
N CYS A 191 -14.21 -3.82 -10.40
CA CYS A 191 -14.92 -3.36 -9.22
C CYS A 191 -16.16 -2.54 -9.59
N GLY A 192 -17.35 -3.08 -9.34
CA GLY A 192 -18.63 -2.43 -9.58
C GLY A 192 -18.81 -1.13 -8.79
N GLN A 193 -18.41 -1.10 -7.50
CA GLN A 193 -18.46 0.14 -6.71
C GLN A 193 -17.58 1.25 -7.33
N SER A 194 -16.39 0.90 -7.83
CA SER A 194 -15.49 1.87 -8.46
C SER A 194 -15.98 2.34 -9.83
N LEU A 195 -16.63 1.47 -10.61
CA LEU A 195 -17.25 1.86 -11.89
C LEU A 195 -18.31 2.94 -11.66
N ILE A 196 -19.24 2.67 -10.74
CA ILE A 196 -20.34 3.59 -10.41
C ILE A 196 -19.79 4.89 -9.84
N SER A 197 -18.83 4.85 -8.94
CA SER A 197 -18.25 6.07 -8.35
C SER A 197 -17.49 6.93 -9.37
N LYS A 198 -16.98 6.32 -10.45
CA LYS A 198 -16.35 7.04 -11.58
C LYS A 198 -17.34 7.45 -12.68
N GLY A 199 -18.64 7.26 -12.44
CA GLY A 199 -19.72 7.70 -13.32
C GLY A 199 -19.92 6.83 -14.56
N SER A 200 -19.57 5.55 -14.47
CA SER A 200 -19.82 4.54 -15.51
C SER A 200 -20.75 3.45 -14.97
N SER A 201 -21.31 2.63 -15.85
CA SER A 201 -22.25 1.56 -15.52
C SER A 201 -21.68 0.19 -15.90
N THR A 202 -22.32 -0.87 -15.41
CA THR A 202 -21.95 -2.25 -15.79
C THR A 202 -22.18 -2.54 -17.26
N ASN A 203 -23.05 -1.79 -17.94
CA ASN A 203 -23.32 -1.93 -19.38
C ASN A 203 -22.22 -1.31 -20.24
N ASP A 204 -21.40 -0.44 -19.66
CA ASP A 204 -20.29 0.23 -20.34
C ASP A 204 -19.02 -0.64 -20.39
N VAL A 205 -19.02 -1.75 -19.65
CA VAL A 205 -17.88 -2.67 -19.55
C VAL A 205 -17.79 -3.54 -20.79
N ALA A 206 -16.57 -3.85 -21.25
CA ALA A 206 -16.36 -4.81 -22.33
C ALA A 206 -17.00 -6.16 -21.98
N GLY A 207 -17.77 -6.76 -22.90
CA GLY A 207 -18.66 -7.89 -22.58
C GLY A 207 -17.98 -9.17 -22.07
N PHE A 208 -16.65 -9.28 -22.21
CA PHE A 208 -15.85 -10.39 -21.69
C PHE A 208 -15.22 -10.10 -20.32
N VAL A 209 -15.41 -8.90 -19.76
CA VAL A 209 -14.99 -8.53 -18.40
C VAL A 209 -16.18 -8.62 -17.45
N LYS A 210 -16.01 -9.34 -16.35
CA LYS A 210 -17.05 -9.60 -15.35
C LYS A 210 -17.08 -8.46 -14.33
N THR A 211 -18.25 -7.92 -14.01
CA THR A 211 -18.36 -6.95 -12.91
C THR A 211 -18.53 -7.70 -11.58
N ALA A 212 -17.62 -7.49 -10.64
CA ALA A 212 -17.76 -7.93 -9.25
C ALA A 212 -18.45 -6.84 -8.41
N VAL A 213 -19.07 -7.21 -7.28
CA VAL A 213 -19.67 -6.23 -6.35
C VAL A 213 -18.62 -5.19 -5.94
N SER A 214 -17.44 -5.66 -5.52
CA SER A 214 -16.26 -4.83 -5.27
C SER A 214 -14.97 -5.60 -5.54
N ALA A 215 -13.88 -4.88 -5.79
CA ALA A 215 -12.55 -5.49 -5.86
C ALA A 215 -12.21 -6.25 -4.57
N LEU A 216 -12.55 -5.70 -3.40
CA LEU A 216 -12.35 -6.39 -2.11
C LEU A 216 -13.00 -7.78 -2.12
N THR A 217 -14.26 -7.89 -2.54
CA THR A 217 -14.95 -9.20 -2.57
C THR A 217 -14.31 -10.17 -3.57
N ALA A 218 -13.94 -9.69 -4.77
CA ALA A 218 -13.27 -10.54 -5.76
C ALA A 218 -11.90 -11.03 -5.26
N VAL A 219 -11.10 -10.13 -4.69
CA VAL A 219 -9.77 -10.42 -4.14
C VAL A 219 -9.84 -11.42 -2.99
N VAL A 220 -10.76 -11.23 -2.04
CA VAL A 220 -10.92 -12.15 -0.90
C VAL A 220 -11.38 -13.53 -1.35
N ASN A 221 -12.36 -13.61 -2.26
CA ASN A 221 -12.85 -14.88 -2.79
C ASN A 221 -11.74 -15.62 -3.54
N LEU A 222 -11.04 -14.95 -4.46
CA LEU A 222 -9.98 -15.57 -5.26
C LEU A 222 -8.81 -16.04 -4.37
N GLN A 223 -8.40 -15.26 -3.36
CA GLN A 223 -7.39 -15.72 -2.41
C GLN A 223 -7.86 -16.95 -1.62
N THR A 224 -9.14 -16.97 -1.21
CA THR A 224 -9.74 -18.13 -0.52
C THR A 224 -9.77 -19.37 -1.42
N ASP A 225 -9.92 -19.18 -2.74
CA ASP A 225 -9.84 -20.23 -3.75
C ASP A 225 -8.39 -20.68 -4.09
N GLY A 226 -7.41 -20.16 -3.34
CA GLY A 226 -6.01 -20.54 -3.43
C GLY A 226 -5.19 -19.74 -4.46
N PHE A 227 -5.67 -18.59 -4.90
CA PHE A 227 -4.89 -17.69 -5.75
C PHE A 227 -3.84 -16.93 -4.93
N ALA A 228 -2.60 -16.88 -5.43
CA ALA A 228 -1.55 -16.04 -4.88
C ALA A 228 -1.76 -14.59 -5.31
N TYR A 229 -1.73 -13.66 -4.34
CA TYR A 229 -1.97 -12.25 -4.56
C TYR A 229 -0.72 -11.51 -5.08
N VAL A 230 -0.87 -10.79 -6.19
CA VAL A 230 0.19 -10.01 -6.84
C VAL A 230 -0.32 -8.60 -7.13
N PRO A 231 0.08 -7.58 -6.37
CA PRO A 231 -0.34 -6.20 -6.62
C PRO A 231 0.47 -5.58 -7.77
N ILE A 232 -0.22 -4.92 -8.70
CA ILE A 232 0.38 -4.01 -9.67
C ILE A 232 -0.12 -2.60 -9.37
N ALA A 233 0.76 -1.82 -8.75
CA ALA A 233 0.65 -0.37 -8.66
C ALA A 233 1.68 0.28 -9.60
N GLN A 234 1.46 1.54 -9.98
CA GLN A 234 2.53 2.32 -10.60
C GLN A 234 3.62 2.57 -9.56
N ALA A 235 4.89 2.45 -9.95
CA ALA A 235 5.94 3.18 -9.26
C ALA A 235 5.72 4.65 -9.60
N SER A 236 5.71 5.54 -8.59
CA SER A 236 5.73 6.97 -8.85
C SER A 236 6.87 7.27 -9.83
N PRO A 237 6.66 8.12 -10.86
CA PRO A 237 7.80 8.63 -11.61
C PRO A 237 8.77 9.23 -10.60
N ALA A 238 10.04 8.83 -10.66
CA ALA A 238 11.08 9.56 -9.96
C ALA A 238 10.94 11.05 -10.32
N PRO A 239 11.07 11.98 -9.37
CA PRO A 239 11.06 13.39 -9.72
C PRO A 239 12.08 13.61 -10.83
N SER A 240 11.62 14.11 -11.97
CA SER A 240 12.49 14.58 -13.04
C SER A 240 13.56 15.46 -12.39
N PRO A 241 14.85 15.32 -12.74
CA PRO A 241 15.86 16.26 -12.25
C PRO A 241 15.37 17.65 -12.64
N GLN A 242 14.90 18.42 -11.65
CA GLN A 242 14.55 19.79 -11.88
C GLN A 242 15.82 20.44 -12.41
N SER A 243 15.77 20.91 -13.65
CA SER A 243 16.80 21.72 -14.26
C SER A 243 17.15 22.81 -13.27
N GLN A 244 18.38 22.75 -12.74
CA GLN A 244 18.91 23.74 -11.82
C GLN A 244 18.63 25.13 -12.39
N PRO A 245 18.04 26.07 -11.62
CA PRO A 245 17.96 27.44 -12.07
C PRO A 245 19.40 27.96 -12.23
N SER A 246 19.74 28.35 -13.46
CA SER A 246 21.00 29.00 -13.78
C SER A 246 21.13 30.27 -12.94
N LYS A 247 22.26 30.42 -12.24
CA LYS A 247 22.66 31.65 -11.56
C LYS A 247 22.78 32.81 -12.58
N ALA A 248 21.70 33.50 -12.87
CA ALA A 248 21.73 34.78 -13.58
C ALA A 248 20.39 35.51 -13.48
N GLU A 249 19.95 35.91 -12.29
CA GLU A 249 18.93 36.95 -12.18
C GLU A 249 19.06 37.70 -10.84
N LYS A 250 20.15 38.47 -10.75
CA LYS A 250 20.31 39.55 -9.77
C LYS A 250 20.49 40.84 -10.54
N ASN A 251 19.38 41.46 -10.90
CA ASN A 251 19.17 42.90 -11.07
C ASN A 251 17.97 43.13 -11.97
N ARG A 252 16.86 43.58 -11.37
CA ARG A 252 15.99 44.65 -11.86
C ARG A 252 14.81 44.79 -10.89
N ASP A 253 15.06 45.51 -9.80
CA ASP A 253 14.02 46.35 -9.23
C ASP A 253 13.97 47.64 -10.06
N LEU A 254 12.74 48.08 -10.38
CA LEU A 254 12.22 49.45 -10.27
C LEU A 254 11.25 49.81 -11.43
N ALA A 255 10.11 50.37 -11.00
CA ALA A 255 9.15 51.22 -11.73
C ALA A 255 8.17 50.51 -12.69
N GLN A 256 6.89 50.88 -12.82
CA GLN A 256 6.00 51.83 -12.13
C GLN A 256 4.57 51.63 -12.73
N GLU A 257 3.56 51.81 -11.88
CA GLU A 257 2.15 52.20 -12.05
C GLU A 257 1.50 52.34 -13.46
N GLY A 258 0.20 51.98 -13.55
CA GLY A 258 -0.68 52.49 -14.62
C GLY A 258 -2.05 51.83 -14.82
N HIS A 259 -3.08 52.43 -14.24
CA HIS A 259 -4.56 52.31 -14.33
C HIS A 259 -5.28 51.67 -15.55
N GLY A 260 -6.48 51.11 -15.29
CA GLY A 260 -7.61 51.07 -16.25
C GLY A 260 -8.86 50.28 -15.80
N HIS A 261 -10.00 50.97 -15.62
CA HIS A 261 -11.33 50.49 -15.19
C HIS A 261 -12.23 49.92 -16.32
N GLY A 262 -13.18 49.03 -16.00
CA GLY A 262 -14.52 48.98 -16.64
C GLY A 262 -15.11 47.59 -17.00
N PRO A 263 -16.45 47.39 -17.02
CA PRO A 263 -17.11 46.30 -16.30
C PRO A 263 -18.08 45.38 -17.10
N GLY A 264 -18.46 44.23 -16.51
CA GLY A 264 -19.75 43.53 -16.72
C GLY A 264 -19.71 42.09 -17.26
N PRO A 265 -20.83 41.34 -17.23
CA PRO A 265 -21.27 40.55 -16.07
C PRO A 265 -21.55 39.07 -16.39
N GLY A 266 -21.68 38.21 -15.37
CA GLY A 266 -22.64 37.09 -15.46
C GLY A 266 -22.25 35.73 -14.88
N MET A 267 -23.04 35.34 -13.87
CA MET A 267 -23.51 33.97 -13.57
C MET A 267 -22.57 32.98 -12.89
N GLY A 268 -22.83 32.82 -11.59
CA GLY A 268 -22.38 31.69 -10.80
C GLY A 268 -23.20 30.41 -11.00
N ARG A 269 -22.61 29.31 -10.52
CA ARG A 269 -23.19 28.05 -9.98
C ARG A 269 -21.99 27.14 -9.72
N GLY A 270 -21.58 26.95 -8.47
CA GLY A 270 -22.13 25.90 -7.62
C GLY A 270 -21.40 24.57 -7.89
N ARG A 271 -20.16 24.43 -7.43
CA ARG A 271 -19.43 23.15 -7.42
C ARG A 271 -19.74 22.42 -6.12
N MET A 272 -20.65 21.46 -6.20
CA MET A 272 -20.86 20.44 -5.17
C MET A 272 -19.90 19.29 -5.48
N ALA A 273 -18.88 19.13 -4.64
CA ALA A 273 -17.96 18.01 -4.69
C ALA A 273 -18.56 16.81 -3.93
N THR A 274 -18.75 15.67 -4.58
CA THR A 274 -19.04 14.40 -3.91
C THR A 274 -17.82 13.49 -4.02
N GLN A 275 -17.12 13.41 -2.89
CA GLN A 275 -15.92 12.66 -2.60
C GLN A 275 -16.22 11.15 -2.48
N GLY A 276 -15.63 10.31 -3.34
CA GLY A 276 -15.60 8.85 -3.21
C GLY A 276 -14.20 8.35 -2.84
N HIS A 277 -14.10 7.51 -1.81
CA HIS A 277 -12.86 7.03 -1.17
C HIS A 277 -12.09 6.00 -2.02
N GLY A 278 -11.13 6.48 -2.82
CA GLY A 278 -9.92 5.74 -3.17
C GLY A 278 -8.76 6.29 -2.33
N SER A 279 -7.76 5.46 -1.99
CA SER A 279 -6.55 5.92 -1.28
C SER A 279 -5.96 7.11 -2.04
N ALA A 280 -6.10 8.29 -1.46
CA ALA A 280 -5.74 9.54 -2.09
C ALA A 280 -4.24 9.54 -2.43
N PRO A 281 -3.79 10.15 -3.54
CA PRO A 281 -2.38 10.25 -3.92
C PRO A 281 -1.44 10.70 -2.78
N GLY A 282 -1.93 11.50 -1.84
CA GLY A 282 -1.16 11.89 -0.65
C GLY A 282 -0.85 10.74 0.31
N MET A 283 -1.60 9.64 0.31
CA MET A 283 -1.50 8.59 1.33
C MET A 283 -0.22 7.77 1.20
N GLN A 284 0.25 7.56 -0.02
CA GLN A 284 1.53 6.90 -0.27
C GLN A 284 2.70 7.84 0.05
N SER A 285 2.58 9.14 -0.31
CA SER A 285 3.54 10.19 0.04
C SER A 285 3.70 10.31 1.56
N ASP A 286 2.60 10.40 2.28
CA ASP A 286 2.58 10.56 3.73
C ASP A 286 3.17 9.35 4.43
N MET A 287 2.92 8.15 3.93
CA MET A 287 3.54 6.95 4.47
C MET A 287 5.05 6.93 4.19
N SER A 288 5.53 7.31 3.01
CA SER A 288 6.97 7.44 2.76
C SER A 288 7.64 8.52 3.61
N THR A 289 6.99 9.67 3.78
CA THR A 289 7.45 10.78 4.61
C THR A 289 7.48 10.38 6.09
N LEU A 290 6.43 9.72 6.59
CA LEU A 290 6.41 9.15 7.93
C LEU A 290 7.53 8.13 8.14
N HIS A 291 7.75 7.19 7.22
CA HIS A 291 8.83 6.20 7.34
C HIS A 291 10.22 6.86 7.34
N ALA A 292 10.44 7.88 6.50
CA ALA A 292 11.68 8.64 6.48
C ALA A 292 11.89 9.43 7.78
N MET A 293 10.85 10.10 8.28
CA MET A 293 10.88 10.81 9.56
C MET A 293 11.09 9.87 10.75
N PHE A 294 10.53 8.65 10.72
CA PHE A 294 10.74 7.65 11.76
C PHE A 294 12.17 7.08 11.76
N ALA A 295 12.77 6.90 10.59
CA ALA A 295 14.16 6.46 10.46
C ALA A 295 15.13 7.50 11.05
N ASP A 296 14.86 8.78 10.83
CA ASP A 296 15.71 9.89 11.27
C ASP A 296 15.18 10.64 12.51
N ARG A 297 14.30 10.01 13.30
CA ARG A 297 13.63 10.64 14.46
C ARG A 297 14.57 11.28 15.49
N HIS A 298 15.80 10.77 15.60
CA HIS A 298 16.84 11.29 16.49
C HIS A 298 17.30 12.72 16.13
N LYS A 299 17.01 13.18 14.91
CA LYS A 299 17.26 14.55 14.43
C LYS A 299 16.06 15.49 14.65
N ILE A 300 14.94 14.99 15.15
CA ILE A 300 13.72 15.77 15.38
C ILE A 300 13.65 16.18 16.86
N LYS A 301 13.50 17.48 17.10
CA LYS A 301 13.27 18.05 18.43
C LYS A 301 11.81 18.50 18.50
N ARG A 302 11.10 18.05 19.53
CA ARG A 302 9.70 18.44 19.78
C ARG A 302 9.54 18.96 21.20
N THR A 303 8.89 20.11 21.33
CA THR A 303 8.50 20.70 22.61
C THR A 303 6.98 20.86 22.64
N VAL A 304 6.34 20.43 23.72
CA VAL A 304 4.88 20.54 23.89
C VAL A 304 4.56 21.33 25.15
N LYS A 305 3.64 22.28 25.04
CA LYS A 305 3.02 23.01 26.14
C LYS A 305 1.54 22.67 26.16
N MET A 306 1.07 22.04 27.24
CA MET A 306 -0.36 21.82 27.44
C MET A 306 -1.02 23.13 27.87
N LEU A 307 -2.15 23.46 27.26
CA LEU A 307 -2.97 24.61 27.61
C LEU A 307 -4.27 24.13 28.27
N PRO A 308 -4.92 24.93 29.12
CA PRO A 308 -6.22 24.59 29.70
C PRO A 308 -7.29 24.27 28.64
N ASP A 309 -7.19 24.90 27.47
CA ASP A 309 -8.11 24.84 26.33
C ASP A 309 -7.51 24.10 25.12
N GLY A 310 -6.39 23.39 25.28
CA GLY A 310 -5.77 22.64 24.18
C GLY A 310 -4.28 22.36 24.37
N ALA A 311 -3.48 22.56 23.32
CA ALA A 311 -2.03 22.33 23.36
C ALA A 311 -1.29 23.11 22.26
N VAL A 312 -0.04 23.50 22.55
CA VAL A 312 0.91 24.02 21.57
C VAL A 312 2.08 23.05 21.44
N ALA A 313 2.44 22.69 20.22
CA ALA A 313 3.59 21.85 19.93
C ALA A 313 4.49 22.49 18.88
N VAL A 314 5.79 22.59 19.17
CA VAL A 314 6.82 23.05 18.23
C VAL A 314 7.67 21.83 17.86
N THR A 315 7.78 21.53 16.57
CA THR A 315 8.57 20.40 16.06
C THR A 315 9.55 20.89 15.00
N GLU A 316 10.84 20.71 15.25
CA GLU A 316 11.93 21.29 14.47
C GLU A 316 13.07 20.30 14.25
N SER A 317 13.87 20.53 13.21
CA SER A 317 15.12 19.82 12.96
C SER A 317 16.19 20.78 12.46
N ASP A 318 17.44 20.49 12.82
CA ASP A 318 18.61 21.18 12.25
C ASP A 318 18.98 20.62 10.86
N ASP A 319 18.37 19.49 10.44
CA ASP A 319 18.51 18.90 9.11
C ASP A 319 17.47 19.51 8.16
N GLU A 320 17.93 20.23 7.13
CA GLU A 320 17.07 20.97 6.20
C GLU A 320 16.06 20.07 5.48
N MET A 321 16.42 18.82 5.19
CA MET A 321 15.53 17.87 4.54
C MET A 321 14.40 17.43 5.48
N ILE A 322 14.71 17.23 6.77
CA ILE A 322 13.71 16.88 7.78
C ILE A 322 12.83 18.07 8.14
N ALA A 323 13.41 19.28 8.22
CA ALA A 323 12.65 20.50 8.39
C ALA A 323 11.63 20.70 7.25
N ALA A 324 12.03 20.46 6.00
CA ALA A 324 11.13 20.49 4.85
C ALA A 324 10.04 19.41 4.94
N MET A 325 10.38 18.16 5.27
CA MET A 325 9.41 17.09 5.48
C MET A 325 8.40 17.41 6.60
N LEU A 326 8.84 18.03 7.70
CA LEU A 326 7.96 18.45 8.80
C LEU A 326 6.93 19.48 8.35
N LYS A 327 7.34 20.43 7.51
CA LYS A 327 6.48 21.48 6.94
C LYS A 327 5.45 20.93 5.97
N GLU A 328 5.79 19.89 5.22
CA GLU A 328 4.87 19.21 4.30
C GLU A 328 3.90 18.28 5.04
N HIS A 329 4.41 17.53 6.03
CA HIS A 329 3.65 16.48 6.69
C HIS A 329 2.47 17.01 7.55
N VAL A 330 2.68 18.11 8.29
CA VAL A 330 1.67 18.62 9.23
C VAL A 330 0.40 19.11 8.52
N PRO A 331 0.46 19.95 7.46
CA PRO A 331 -0.70 20.33 6.68
C PRO A 331 -1.37 19.13 6.00
N ALA A 332 -0.59 18.16 5.51
CA ALA A 332 -1.14 16.95 4.89
C ALA A 332 -1.94 16.10 5.88
N MET A 333 -1.54 16.05 7.16
CA MET A 333 -2.32 15.34 8.20
C MET A 333 -3.59 16.10 8.60
N GLU A 334 -3.55 17.43 8.64
CA GLU A 334 -4.73 18.27 8.88
C GLU A 334 -5.78 18.07 7.80
N ASP A 335 -5.39 18.13 6.52
CA ASP A 335 -6.27 17.90 5.37
C ASP A 335 -6.95 16.51 5.40
N ARG A 336 -6.31 15.51 6.02
CA ARG A 336 -6.88 14.18 6.18
C ARG A 336 -7.92 14.10 7.27
N VAL A 337 -7.67 14.76 8.39
CA VAL A 337 -8.60 14.79 9.51
C VAL A 337 -9.85 15.56 9.08
N LEU A 338 -9.68 16.76 8.50
CA LEU A 338 -10.78 17.55 7.95
C LEU A 338 -11.46 16.86 6.75
N GLY A 339 -10.70 16.13 5.94
CA GLY A 339 -11.21 15.43 4.77
C GLY A 339 -11.84 14.06 5.03
N ASN A 340 -11.91 13.59 6.29
CA ASN A 340 -12.36 12.25 6.69
C ASN A 340 -11.71 11.11 5.87
N LYS A 341 -10.39 11.21 5.66
CA LYS A 341 -9.55 10.25 4.90
C LYS A 341 -8.36 9.74 5.74
N PRO A 342 -8.63 9.02 6.84
CA PRO A 342 -7.57 8.66 7.77
C PRO A 342 -6.68 7.53 7.24
N LEU A 343 -5.43 7.48 7.73
CA LEU A 343 -4.45 6.46 7.35
C LEU A 343 -4.77 5.12 8.04
N PRO A 344 -4.96 3.99 7.31
CA PRO A 344 -5.34 2.69 7.86
C PRO A 344 -4.51 2.13 9.02
N PRO A 345 -3.17 2.31 9.10
CA PRO A 345 -2.43 1.88 10.28
C PRO A 345 -2.64 2.81 11.50
N MET A 346 -3.08 4.06 11.30
CA MET A 346 -3.35 5.03 12.37
C MET A 346 -4.83 5.11 12.78
N THR A 347 -5.75 4.52 12.02
CA THR A 347 -7.19 4.43 12.35
C THR A 347 -7.52 3.49 13.50
N PHE A 348 -6.55 2.75 14.02
CA PHE A 348 -6.76 1.85 15.17
C PHE A 348 -6.48 2.53 16.51
N HIS A 349 -5.82 3.69 16.53
CA HIS A 349 -5.48 4.36 17.78
C HIS A 349 -6.66 5.24 18.25
N PRO A 350 -7.16 5.07 19.48
CA PRO A 350 -8.39 5.72 19.93
C PRO A 350 -8.31 7.25 19.94
N VAL A 351 -7.12 7.81 20.18
CA VAL A 351 -6.88 9.28 20.09
C VAL A 351 -7.15 9.82 18.67
N PHE A 352 -6.65 9.16 17.62
CA PHE A 352 -6.84 9.62 16.25
C PHE A 352 -8.30 9.47 15.81
N VAL A 353 -8.93 8.33 16.16
CA VAL A 353 -10.36 8.11 15.91
C VAL A 353 -11.21 9.20 16.58
N GLY A 354 -10.91 9.50 17.85
CA GLY A 354 -11.61 10.56 18.59
C GLY A 354 -11.46 11.93 17.93
N LEU A 355 -10.24 12.34 17.56
CA LEU A 355 -10.03 13.63 16.88
C LEU A 355 -10.75 13.73 15.53
N ILE A 356 -10.78 12.66 14.74
CA ILE A 356 -11.51 12.64 13.46
C ILE A 356 -13.02 12.77 13.67
N GLN A 357 -13.56 12.08 14.67
CA GLN A 357 -15.00 12.16 15.01
C GLN A 357 -15.40 13.55 15.54
N HIS A 358 -14.44 14.30 16.07
CA HIS A 358 -14.63 15.63 16.67
C HIS A 358 -13.88 16.73 15.90
N ALA A 359 -13.65 16.55 14.60
CA ALA A 359 -12.87 17.48 13.78
C ALA A 359 -13.45 18.91 13.76
N ASP A 360 -14.77 19.04 13.94
CA ASP A 360 -15.48 20.33 14.00
C ASP A 360 -15.46 20.99 15.39
N ASP A 361 -15.00 20.27 16.42
CA ASP A 361 -15.05 20.71 17.83
C ASP A 361 -13.72 21.33 18.32
N TYR A 362 -12.73 21.50 17.45
CA TYR A 362 -11.48 22.18 17.77
C TYR A 362 -10.95 22.97 16.57
N THR A 363 -10.06 23.91 16.85
CA THR A 363 -9.28 24.64 15.84
C THR A 363 -7.84 24.19 15.89
N LEU A 364 -7.24 23.99 14.71
CA LEU A 364 -5.82 23.71 14.54
C LEU A 364 -5.26 24.86 13.69
N THR A 365 -4.19 25.49 14.18
CA THR A 365 -3.41 26.44 13.38
C THR A 365 -1.96 26.00 13.34
N HIS A 366 -1.33 26.15 12.18
CA HIS A 366 0.08 25.84 12.00
C HIS A 366 0.84 27.06 11.48
N GLU A 367 2.05 27.25 11.99
CA GLU A 367 2.98 28.30 11.60
C GLU A 367 4.30 27.63 11.21
N GLU A 368 4.79 27.88 9.99
CA GLU A 368 6.15 27.44 9.64
C GLU A 368 7.18 28.21 10.47
N THR A 369 8.16 27.49 11.00
CA THR A 369 9.38 28.09 11.55
C THR A 369 10.54 27.92 10.56
N ASP A 370 11.67 28.55 10.81
CA ASP A 370 12.88 28.34 9.98
C ASP A 370 13.32 26.87 9.97
N LYS A 371 12.98 26.10 11.01
CA LYS A 371 13.47 24.73 11.25
C LYS A 371 12.37 23.67 11.29
N GLY A 372 11.12 24.02 11.02
CA GLY A 372 10.01 23.09 11.06
C GLY A 372 8.66 23.79 11.18
N VAL A 373 7.86 23.39 12.15
CA VAL A 373 6.47 23.84 12.28
C VAL A 373 6.03 23.92 13.75
N LYS A 374 5.26 24.96 14.05
CA LYS A 374 4.53 25.14 15.30
C LYS A 374 3.05 24.89 15.05
N VAL A 375 2.43 24.05 15.87
CA VAL A 375 1.01 23.71 15.80
C VAL A 375 0.34 24.11 17.10
N THR A 376 -0.80 24.77 16.99
CA THR A 376 -1.62 25.22 18.11
C THR A 376 -3.01 24.62 17.95
N TYR A 377 -3.51 24.00 19.01
CA TYR A 377 -4.86 23.46 19.09
C TYR A 377 -5.66 24.21 20.16
N HIS A 378 -6.91 24.55 19.86
CA HIS A 378 -7.88 25.09 20.83
C HIS A 378 -9.25 24.42 20.71
N SER A 379 -9.90 24.13 21.84
CA SER A 379 -11.27 23.63 21.92
C SER A 379 -11.95 24.11 23.20
N ASP A 380 -13.26 24.30 23.15
CA ASP A 380 -14.10 24.58 24.32
C ASP A 380 -14.73 23.30 24.91
N ASN A 381 -14.59 22.16 24.22
CA ASN A 381 -15.16 20.89 24.66
C ASN A 381 -14.16 20.14 25.56
N PRO A 382 -14.48 19.89 26.85
CA PRO A 382 -13.57 19.20 27.78
C PRO A 382 -13.07 17.84 27.29
N TYR A 383 -13.90 17.09 26.56
CA TYR A 383 -13.51 15.81 25.99
C TYR A 383 -12.49 15.98 24.85
N VAL A 384 -12.67 17.00 24.01
CA VAL A 384 -11.79 17.27 22.87
C VAL A 384 -10.48 17.92 23.32
N ILE A 385 -10.51 18.76 24.36
CA ILE A 385 -9.30 19.25 25.04
C ILE A 385 -8.44 18.07 25.49
N MET A 386 -9.04 17.07 26.15
CA MET A 386 -8.34 15.84 26.54
C MET A 386 -7.75 15.14 25.31
N LEU A 387 -8.54 14.92 24.24
CA LEU A 387 -8.07 14.26 23.02
C LEU A 387 -6.87 14.98 22.39
N VAL A 388 -6.92 16.31 22.30
CA VAL A 388 -5.84 17.15 21.78
C VAL A 388 -4.56 17.01 22.62
N GLN A 389 -4.69 17.04 23.94
CA GLN A 389 -3.56 16.89 24.84
C GLN A 389 -2.95 15.48 24.75
N GLU A 390 -3.79 14.44 24.69
CA GLU A 390 -3.37 13.06 24.49
C GLU A 390 -2.72 12.84 23.13
N HIS A 391 -3.21 13.50 22.08
CA HIS A 391 -2.58 13.53 20.76
C HIS A 391 -1.18 14.15 20.81
N ALA A 392 -1.02 15.29 21.49
CA ALA A 392 0.27 15.94 21.63
C ALA A 392 1.30 15.06 22.37
N LYS A 393 0.84 14.29 23.38
CA LYS A 393 1.66 13.27 24.08
C LYS A 393 1.99 12.09 23.16
N LEU A 394 1.02 11.57 22.42
CA LEU A 394 1.19 10.44 21.51
C LEU A 394 2.23 10.74 20.43
N VAL A 395 2.15 11.90 19.76
CA VAL A 395 3.16 12.30 18.76
C VAL A 395 4.56 12.40 19.37
N SER A 396 4.66 12.82 20.63
CA SER A 396 5.95 12.85 21.33
C SER A 396 6.49 11.44 21.61
N ARG A 397 5.62 10.46 21.87
CA ARG A 397 6.01 9.05 21.99
C ARG A 397 6.43 8.45 20.64
N PHE A 398 5.77 8.81 19.55
CA PHE A 398 6.18 8.42 18.20
C PHE A 398 7.61 8.88 17.86
N ILE A 399 7.99 10.11 18.21
CA ILE A 399 9.36 10.60 18.02
C ILE A 399 10.37 9.85 18.90
N LYS A 400 9.97 9.46 20.11
CA LYS A 400 10.84 8.74 21.04
C LYS A 400 11.04 7.27 20.63
N ASN A 401 9.94 6.56 20.39
CA ASN A 401 9.87 5.11 20.30
C ASN A 401 9.80 4.62 18.83
N GLY A 402 9.50 5.49 17.87
CA GLY A 402 9.41 5.13 16.45
C GLY A 402 8.22 4.23 16.14
N MET A 403 8.40 3.34 15.16
CA MET A 403 7.35 2.44 14.66
C MET A 403 6.84 1.44 15.72
N GLU A 404 7.63 1.14 16.75
CA GLU A 404 7.19 0.27 17.85
C GLU A 404 5.97 0.84 18.58
N GLU A 405 5.86 2.17 18.67
CA GLU A 405 4.75 2.84 19.34
C GLU A 405 3.40 2.58 18.65
N ILE A 406 3.39 2.31 17.34
CA ILE A 406 2.16 2.02 16.58
C ILE A 406 1.48 0.75 17.10
N HIS A 407 2.26 -0.20 17.62
CA HIS A 407 1.77 -1.47 18.11
C HIS A 407 1.50 -1.46 19.62
N THR A 408 1.83 -0.37 20.31
CA THR A 408 1.58 -0.24 21.75
C THR A 408 0.09 0.02 22.00
N PRO A 409 -0.59 -0.80 22.82
CA PRO A 409 -1.96 -0.52 23.23
C PRO A 409 -2.09 0.85 23.89
N TYR A 410 -3.20 1.54 23.64
CA TYR A 410 -3.48 2.83 24.26
C TYR A 410 -4.90 2.91 24.77
N GLU A 411 -5.03 3.38 26.01
CA GLU A 411 -6.32 3.64 26.64
C GLU A 411 -6.47 5.14 26.87
N LEU A 412 -7.64 5.69 26.51
CA LEU A 412 -7.94 7.09 26.75
C LEU A 412 -8.25 7.31 28.24
N PRO A 413 -7.76 8.42 28.85
CA PRO A 413 -8.18 8.81 30.19
C PRO A 413 -9.70 9.04 30.27
N GLU A 414 -10.32 8.67 31.38
CA GLU A 414 -11.71 9.02 31.64
C GLU A 414 -11.86 10.53 31.88
N VAL A 415 -12.77 11.17 31.14
CA VAL A 415 -13.13 12.57 31.35
C VAL A 415 -14.29 12.61 32.34
N SER A 416 -14.05 13.10 33.56
CA SER A 416 -15.12 13.20 34.55
C SER A 416 -16.12 14.29 34.13
N ASN A 417 -17.31 13.89 33.69
CA ASN A 417 -18.45 14.79 33.49
C ASN A 417 -19.08 15.18 34.84
N LYS A 418 -18.29 15.75 35.75
CA LYS A 418 -18.86 16.49 36.87
C LYS A 418 -19.17 17.90 36.37
N VAL A 419 -20.34 18.05 35.75
CA VAL A 419 -21.00 19.35 35.71
C VAL A 419 -21.38 19.66 37.15
N ASP A 420 -20.74 20.66 37.75
CA ASP A 420 -21.19 21.22 39.02
C ASP A 420 -22.59 21.81 38.77
N PRO A 421 -23.65 21.30 39.42
CA PRO A 421 -25.02 21.80 39.21
C PRO A 421 -25.21 23.26 39.64
N ASN A 422 -24.19 23.94 40.16
CA ASN A 422 -24.24 25.35 40.54
C ASN A 422 -23.67 26.34 39.51
N ASP A 423 -23.21 25.91 38.34
CA ASP A 423 -22.73 26.83 37.30
C ASP A 423 -23.79 27.00 36.19
N ARG A 424 -24.78 27.86 36.45
CA ARG A 424 -25.76 28.39 35.49
C ARG A 424 -26.04 29.86 35.75
#